data_AF-A0A143PFA0-F1
#
_entry.id   AF-A0A143PFA0-F1
#
_cell.length_a   1.000
_cell.length_b   1.000
_cell.length_c   1.000
_cell.angle_alpha   90.00
_cell.angle_beta   90.00
_cell.angle_gamma   90.00
#
_symmetry.space_group_name_H-M   'P 1'
#
loop_
_entity.id
_entity.type
_entity.pdbx_description
1 polymer ?
#
loop_
_entity_poly.entity_id
_entity_poly.type
_entity_poly.pdbx_seq_one_letter_code
_entity_poly.pdbx_strand_id
1 'polypeptide(L)'
;MTDTLHACFISYRHPATAGSREEKLIAHVFKAISDHVEMYTHTHQVYFDQKRLVPGYQYDEKLAEAICRSACMVIVYWPAYLESDYCLQEIEAMLEIEKRRRKKLGSELHGCRLIIPFIVRGRFEDLPNAVRDGCQYLDYSRQATNPHFNIGEDEETSAKLFEIANYIKSLCDKLQRVGADVVGTCKDYGFPARMQVTQPEMAPPPPPPFPGQ
;
A
#
# COMPACT_ATOMS: atom_id res chain seq x y z
N MET A 1 -20.62 -2.71 -16.40
CA MET A 1 -19.56 -3.15 -15.48
C MET A 1 -19.46 -2.10 -14.39
N THR A 2 -19.87 -2.42 -13.18
CA THR A 2 -19.91 -1.50 -12.04
C THR A 2 -18.50 -1.02 -11.72
N ASP A 3 -18.28 0.30 -11.72
CA ASP A 3 -17.04 0.91 -11.22
C ASP A 3 -17.00 0.74 -9.70
N THR A 4 -16.51 -0.41 -9.23
CA THR A 4 -16.46 -0.72 -7.80
C THR A 4 -15.28 -0.02 -7.14
N LEU A 5 -15.60 0.74 -6.09
CA LEU A 5 -14.66 1.32 -5.14
C LEU A 5 -14.08 0.20 -4.26
N HIS A 6 -12.77 0.19 -4.05
CA HIS A 6 -12.14 -0.67 -3.06
C HIS A 6 -12.10 0.05 -1.71
N ALA A 7 -12.24 -0.69 -0.61
CA ALA A 7 -12.14 -0.11 0.73
C ALA A 7 -10.72 0.40 0.99
N CYS A 8 -9.72 -0.43 0.72
CA CYS A 8 -8.33 -0.03 0.79
C CYS A 8 -7.44 -0.79 -0.19
N PHE A 9 -6.34 -0.17 -0.54
CA PHE A 9 -5.19 -0.79 -1.20
C PHE A 9 -4.11 -1.05 -0.16
N ILE A 10 -3.56 -2.26 -0.10
CA ILE A 10 -2.46 -2.59 0.84
C ILE A 10 -1.17 -2.80 0.04
N SER A 11 -0.23 -1.88 0.22
CA SER A 11 1.14 -1.95 -0.30
C SER A 11 2.09 -2.49 0.76
N TYR A 12 2.98 -3.37 0.34
CA TYR A 12 3.98 -4.00 1.19
C TYR A 12 5.15 -4.47 0.34
N ARG A 13 6.29 -4.75 0.96
CA ARG A 13 7.43 -5.31 0.25
C ARG A 13 7.24 -6.81 0.09
N HIS A 14 7.36 -7.34 -1.12
CA HIS A 14 7.32 -8.80 -1.26
C HIS A 14 8.51 -9.46 -0.53
N PRO A 15 8.24 -10.48 0.31
CA PRO A 15 9.30 -11.26 0.92
C PRO A 15 10.17 -11.95 -0.13
N ALA A 16 11.48 -12.00 0.10
CA ALA A 16 12.41 -12.64 -0.83
C ALA A 16 12.22 -14.17 -0.90
N THR A 17 11.65 -14.78 0.15
CA THR A 17 11.50 -16.23 0.28
C THR A 17 10.05 -16.59 0.59
N ALA A 18 9.49 -17.54 -0.17
CA ALA A 18 8.16 -18.07 0.08
C ALA A 18 8.11 -18.88 1.39
N GLY A 19 7.00 -18.78 2.12
CA GLY A 19 6.81 -19.35 3.46
C GLY A 19 7.56 -18.62 4.57
N SER A 20 8.20 -17.48 4.25
CA SER A 20 8.93 -16.67 5.22
C SER A 20 8.02 -16.12 6.30
N ARG A 21 8.63 -15.66 7.39
CA ARG A 21 7.90 -15.06 8.50
C ARG A 21 7.19 -13.78 8.08
N GLU A 22 7.83 -13.00 7.21
CA GLU A 22 7.31 -11.78 6.62
C GLU A 22 6.03 -12.09 5.84
N GLU A 23 6.04 -13.12 4.98
CA GLU A 23 4.85 -13.53 4.22
C GLU A 23 3.67 -13.87 5.13
N LYS A 24 3.92 -14.63 6.20
CA LYS A 24 2.88 -14.98 7.20
C LYS A 24 2.35 -13.74 7.90
N LEU A 25 3.24 -12.84 8.32
CA LEU A 25 2.86 -11.61 9.00
C LEU A 25 2.00 -10.72 8.09
N ILE A 26 2.37 -10.56 6.82
CA ILE A 26 1.58 -9.79 5.86
C ILE A 26 0.22 -10.45 5.63
N ALA A 27 0.16 -11.77 5.53
CA ALA A 27 -1.11 -12.50 5.43
C ALA A 27 -2.00 -12.26 6.65
N HIS A 28 -1.43 -12.18 7.86
CA HIS A 28 -2.17 -11.80 9.07
C HIS A 28 -2.68 -10.35 9.01
N VAL A 29 -1.84 -9.39 8.58
CA VAL A 29 -2.27 -7.98 8.39
C VAL A 29 -3.45 -7.92 7.42
N PHE A 30 -3.33 -8.56 6.26
CA PHE A 30 -4.36 -8.59 5.23
C PHE A 30 -5.66 -9.18 5.77
N LYS A 31 -5.59 -10.34 6.42
CA LYS A 31 -6.75 -11.00 6.99
C LYS A 31 -7.42 -10.10 8.04
N ALA A 32 -6.66 -9.56 8.98
CA ALA A 32 -7.19 -8.73 10.05
C ALA A 32 -7.90 -7.47 9.51
N ILE A 33 -7.27 -6.75 8.58
CA ILE A 33 -7.90 -5.58 7.95
C ILE A 33 -9.14 -5.99 7.16
N SER A 34 -9.07 -7.06 6.37
CA SER A 34 -10.19 -7.51 5.53
C SER A 34 -11.38 -7.93 6.37
N ASP A 35 -11.18 -8.78 7.38
CA ASP A 35 -12.24 -9.23 8.28
C ASP A 35 -12.96 -8.03 8.92
N HIS A 36 -12.21 -7.08 9.49
CA HIS A 36 -12.80 -5.91 10.13
C HIS A 36 -13.51 -5.01 9.11
N VAL A 37 -12.93 -4.75 7.94
CA VAL A 37 -13.54 -3.89 6.91
C VAL A 37 -14.80 -4.53 6.32
N GLU A 38 -14.80 -5.84 6.07
CA GLU A 38 -15.96 -6.57 5.54
C GLU A 38 -17.15 -6.53 6.51
N MET A 39 -16.88 -6.64 7.82
CA MET A 39 -17.90 -6.49 8.86
C MET A 39 -18.62 -5.13 8.81
N TYR A 40 -17.99 -4.07 8.31
CA TYR A 40 -18.59 -2.73 8.24
C TYR A 40 -19.13 -2.34 6.88
N THR A 41 -18.49 -2.81 5.81
CA THR A 41 -18.76 -2.29 4.47
C THR A 41 -19.65 -3.21 3.65
N HIS A 42 -19.70 -4.52 3.95
CA HIS A 42 -20.48 -5.60 3.30
C HIS A 42 -20.40 -5.68 1.76
N THR A 43 -19.79 -4.70 1.10
CA THR A 43 -19.90 -4.40 -0.33
C THR A 43 -18.59 -3.91 -0.94
N HIS A 44 -17.58 -3.61 -0.12
CA HIS A 44 -16.29 -3.10 -0.59
C HIS A 44 -15.19 -4.13 -0.36
N GLN A 45 -14.39 -4.34 -1.39
CA GLN A 45 -13.26 -5.27 -1.34
C GLN A 45 -12.00 -4.56 -0.84
N VAL A 46 -11.18 -5.28 -0.07
CA VAL A 46 -9.79 -4.90 0.20
C VAL A 46 -8.92 -5.41 -0.95
N TYR A 47 -8.21 -4.51 -1.63
CA TYR A 47 -7.26 -4.86 -2.66
C TYR A 47 -5.87 -5.05 -2.05
N PHE A 48 -5.24 -6.16 -2.39
CA PHE A 48 -3.91 -6.51 -1.94
C PHE A 48 -3.00 -6.70 -3.14
N ASP A 49 -1.78 -6.16 -3.08
CA ASP A 49 -0.76 -6.34 -4.10
C ASP A 49 -0.27 -7.81 -4.12
N GLN A 50 -1.07 -8.73 -4.64
CA GLN A 50 -0.86 -10.19 -4.48
C GLN A 50 -0.17 -10.87 -5.66
N LYS A 51 0.37 -10.15 -6.66
CA LYS A 51 0.87 -10.81 -7.87
C LYS A 51 2.35 -10.56 -8.13
N ARG A 52 3.09 -11.68 -8.12
CA ARG A 52 4.39 -11.81 -8.80
C ARG A 52 4.27 -11.28 -10.23
N LEU A 53 5.26 -10.50 -10.63
CA LEU A 53 5.60 -10.15 -12.01
C LEU A 53 5.47 -11.41 -12.90
N VAL A 54 4.39 -11.51 -13.66
CA VAL A 54 4.31 -12.45 -14.77
C VAL A 54 4.87 -11.72 -15.99
N PRO A 55 5.91 -12.24 -16.66
CA PRO A 55 6.44 -11.63 -17.87
C PRO A 55 5.33 -11.45 -18.93
N GLY A 56 5.12 -10.22 -19.40
CA GLY A 56 4.17 -9.88 -20.46
C GLY A 56 2.87 -9.20 -20.04
N TYR A 57 2.67 -8.86 -18.76
CA TYR A 57 1.48 -8.13 -18.28
C TYR A 57 1.76 -6.62 -18.13
N GLN A 58 0.82 -5.75 -18.54
CA GLN A 58 0.79 -4.32 -18.17
C GLN A 58 0.36 -4.17 -16.70
N TYR A 59 1.16 -4.72 -15.77
CA TYR A 59 0.86 -4.78 -14.34
C TYR A 59 0.70 -3.39 -13.71
N ASP A 60 1.51 -2.45 -14.19
CA ASP A 60 1.56 -1.07 -13.77
C ASP A 60 0.19 -0.37 -13.91
N GLU A 61 -0.57 -0.66 -14.95
CA GLU A 61 -1.89 -0.05 -15.21
C GLU A 61 -2.94 -0.56 -14.22
N LYS A 62 -2.99 -1.87 -13.96
CA LYS A 62 -3.97 -2.44 -13.01
C LYS A 62 -3.67 -2.06 -11.57
N LEU A 63 -2.41 -1.95 -11.20
CA LEU A 63 -2.03 -1.52 -9.86
C LEU A 63 -2.35 -0.03 -9.67
N ALA A 64 -1.98 0.80 -10.63
CA ALA A 64 -2.32 2.21 -10.63
C ALA A 64 -3.85 2.40 -10.54
N GLU A 65 -4.61 1.64 -11.33
CA GLU A 65 -6.07 1.60 -11.25
C GLU A 65 -6.56 1.18 -9.84
N ALA A 66 -5.99 0.15 -9.23
CA ALA A 66 -6.36 -0.31 -7.89
C ALA A 66 -6.09 0.74 -6.81
N ILE A 67 -4.91 1.40 -6.85
CA ILE A 67 -4.58 2.54 -5.97
C ILE A 67 -5.62 3.65 -6.17
N CYS A 68 -5.90 4.02 -7.42
CA CYS A 68 -6.85 5.08 -7.75
C CYS A 68 -8.29 4.73 -7.35
N ARG A 69 -8.69 3.46 -7.37
CA ARG A 69 -10.02 2.98 -6.97
C ARG A 69 -10.18 2.75 -5.47
N SER A 70 -9.13 2.85 -4.68
CA SER A 70 -9.19 2.53 -3.23
C SER A 70 -9.53 3.74 -2.40
N ALA A 71 -10.41 3.61 -1.40
CA ALA A 71 -10.80 4.73 -0.55
C ALA A 71 -9.64 5.24 0.31
N CYS A 72 -8.80 4.31 0.79
CA CYS A 72 -7.51 4.61 1.40
C CYS A 72 -6.41 3.66 0.92
N MET A 73 -5.17 3.94 1.30
CA MET A 73 -3.98 3.19 0.94
C MET A 73 -3.17 2.91 2.21
N VAL A 74 -2.91 1.63 2.48
CA VAL A 74 -2.21 1.15 3.67
C VAL A 74 -0.80 0.77 3.26
N ILE A 75 0.19 1.24 4.02
CA ILE A 75 1.60 0.88 3.83
C ILE A 75 2.01 -0.07 4.95
N VAL A 76 2.27 -1.34 4.65
CA VAL A 76 2.87 -2.28 5.61
C VAL A 76 4.37 -2.12 5.57
N TYR A 77 4.92 -1.46 6.58
CA TYR A 77 6.29 -0.96 6.58
C TYR A 77 7.28 -1.84 7.34
N TRP A 78 8.41 -2.10 6.68
CA TRP A 78 9.69 -2.50 7.26
C TRP A 78 10.83 -1.92 6.42
N PRO A 79 12.09 -1.85 6.92
CA PRO A 79 13.17 -1.11 6.25
C PRO A 79 13.37 -1.43 4.76
N ALA A 80 13.36 -2.71 4.39
CA ALA A 80 13.51 -3.16 2.98
C ALA A 80 12.38 -2.71 2.04
N TYR A 81 11.29 -2.11 2.57
CA TYR A 81 10.27 -1.45 1.77
C TYR A 81 10.83 -0.23 1.03
N LEU A 82 11.66 0.59 1.68
CA LEU A 82 12.22 1.81 1.08
C LEU A 82 13.41 1.54 0.16
N GLU A 83 13.90 0.30 0.13
CA GLU A 83 14.94 -0.16 -0.79
C GLU A 83 14.36 -0.62 -2.14
N SER A 84 13.03 -0.69 -2.26
CA SER A 84 12.33 -1.18 -3.44
C SER A 84 11.82 -0.02 -4.28
N ASP A 85 12.41 0.19 -5.46
CA ASP A 85 11.94 1.18 -6.45
C ASP A 85 10.44 1.05 -6.70
N TYR A 86 9.94 -0.19 -6.75
CA TYR A 86 8.52 -0.47 -6.93
C TYR A 86 7.67 0.11 -5.80
N CYS A 87 8.06 -0.12 -4.55
CA CYS A 87 7.33 0.38 -3.39
C CYS A 87 7.41 1.91 -3.28
N LEU A 88 8.52 2.51 -3.72
CA LEU A 88 8.66 3.96 -3.82
C LEU A 88 7.70 4.56 -4.86
N GLN A 89 7.55 3.90 -6.02
CA GLN A 89 6.57 4.31 -7.03
C GLN A 89 5.12 4.21 -6.52
N GLU A 90 4.82 3.19 -5.72
CA GLU A 90 3.52 3.09 -5.05
C GLU A 90 3.28 4.25 -4.11
N ILE A 91 4.25 4.61 -3.26
CA ILE A 91 4.16 5.80 -2.39
C ILE A 91 3.88 7.06 -3.22
N GLU A 92 4.59 7.28 -4.32
CA GLU A 92 4.41 8.44 -5.19
C GLU A 92 2.98 8.49 -5.75
N ALA A 93 2.48 7.37 -6.28
CA ALA A 93 1.12 7.27 -6.78
C ALA A 93 0.07 7.51 -5.69
N MET A 94 0.29 6.98 -4.48
CA MET A 94 -0.61 7.20 -3.34
C MET A 94 -0.70 8.68 -2.96
N LEU A 95 0.46 9.37 -2.89
CA LEU A 95 0.54 10.79 -2.57
C LEU A 95 -0.10 11.65 -3.65
N GLU A 96 0.09 11.30 -4.93
CA GLU A 96 -0.55 12.00 -6.05
C GLU A 96 -2.08 11.86 -5.98
N ILE A 97 -2.59 10.65 -5.80
CA ILE A 97 -4.03 10.39 -5.66
C ILE A 97 -4.62 11.13 -4.47
N GLU A 98 -3.94 11.13 -3.32
CA GLU A 98 -4.37 11.89 -2.16
C GLU A 98 -4.43 13.39 -2.45
N LYS A 99 -3.40 13.96 -3.08
CA LYS A 99 -3.35 15.37 -3.46
C LYS A 99 -4.47 15.72 -4.45
N ARG A 100 -4.70 14.87 -5.45
CA ARG A 100 -5.77 15.02 -6.45
C ARG A 100 -7.15 15.02 -5.80
N ARG A 101 -7.41 14.06 -4.91
CA ARG A 101 -8.68 13.96 -4.18
C ARG A 101 -8.86 15.14 -3.22
N ARG A 102 -7.82 15.56 -2.51
CA ARG A 102 -7.88 16.74 -1.63
C ARG A 102 -8.26 18.02 -2.39
N LYS A 103 -7.73 18.20 -3.60
CA LYS A 103 -8.10 19.34 -4.47
C LYS A 103 -9.57 19.29 -4.91
N LYS A 104 -10.09 18.10 -5.23
CA LYS A 104 -11.48 17.93 -5.68
C LYS A 104 -12.49 17.99 -4.54
N LEU A 105 -12.16 17.40 -3.40
CA LEU A 105 -13.07 17.16 -2.28
C LEU A 105 -13.02 18.24 -1.21
N GLY A 106 -11.95 19.03 -1.17
CA GLY A 106 -11.82 20.19 -0.28
C GLY A 106 -12.11 19.84 1.18
N SER A 107 -13.17 20.46 1.72
CA SER A 107 -13.59 20.34 3.12
C SER A 107 -14.00 18.92 3.53
N GLU A 108 -14.47 18.07 2.61
CA GLU A 108 -14.89 16.69 2.92
C GLU A 108 -13.72 15.82 3.43
N LEU A 109 -12.49 16.14 2.97
CA LEU A 109 -11.24 15.51 3.41
C LEU A 109 -10.44 16.37 4.40
N HIS A 110 -11.02 17.44 4.93
CA HIS A 110 -10.31 18.27 5.91
C HIS A 110 -9.94 17.44 7.15
N GLY A 111 -8.67 17.50 7.55
CA GLY A 111 -8.14 16.71 8.66
C GLY A 111 -8.02 15.20 8.41
N CYS A 112 -8.37 14.70 7.22
CA CYS A 112 -8.25 13.30 6.85
C CYS A 112 -7.00 13.06 5.97
N ARG A 113 -6.34 11.94 6.20
CA ARG A 113 -5.30 11.40 5.32
C ARG A 113 -5.80 10.10 4.68
N LEU A 114 -5.47 9.87 3.42
CA LEU A 114 -5.83 8.65 2.72
C LEU A 114 -4.76 7.57 2.84
N ILE A 115 -3.59 7.90 3.37
CA ILE A 115 -2.47 6.98 3.57
C ILE A 115 -2.41 6.60 5.06
N ILE A 116 -2.34 5.30 5.35
CA ILE A 116 -2.28 4.75 6.71
C ILE A 116 -1.05 3.86 6.84
N PRO A 117 0.01 4.32 7.50
CA PRO A 117 1.18 3.48 7.76
C PRO A 117 0.91 2.43 8.84
N PHE A 118 1.40 1.22 8.60
CA PHE A 118 1.28 0.04 9.45
C PHE A 118 2.68 -0.52 9.68
N ILE A 119 3.30 -0.14 10.79
CA ILE A 119 4.70 -0.41 11.10
C ILE A 119 4.82 -1.80 11.71
N VAL A 120 5.46 -2.73 10.98
CA VAL A 120 5.75 -4.08 11.47
C VAL A 120 7.22 -4.27 11.86
N ARG A 121 8.11 -3.45 11.32
CA ARG A 121 9.53 -3.32 11.70
C ARG A 121 10.02 -1.90 11.42
N GLY A 122 11.15 -1.53 12.00
CA GLY A 122 11.73 -0.20 11.85
C GLY A 122 10.95 0.83 12.66
N ARG A 123 11.07 2.10 12.28
CA ARG A 123 10.42 3.21 12.98
C ARG A 123 9.56 4.02 12.03
N PHE A 124 8.49 4.60 12.55
CA PHE A 124 7.62 5.48 11.76
C PHE A 124 8.40 6.64 11.15
N GLU A 125 9.43 7.15 11.84
CA GLU A 125 10.26 8.27 11.42
C GLU A 125 11.10 8.01 10.18
N ASP A 126 11.30 6.74 9.83
CA ASP A 126 12.08 6.34 8.66
C ASP A 126 11.26 6.53 7.37
N LEU A 127 9.93 6.69 7.45
CA LEU A 127 9.08 6.99 6.30
C LEU A 127 9.24 8.45 5.80
N PRO A 128 9.04 8.72 4.50
CA PRO A 128 9.09 10.07 3.96
C PRO A 128 8.12 11.04 4.67
N ASN A 129 8.53 12.29 4.92
CA ASN A 129 7.68 13.29 5.60
C ASN A 129 6.30 13.44 4.95
N ALA A 130 6.24 13.38 3.61
CA ALA A 130 4.99 13.44 2.86
C ALA A 130 3.98 12.36 3.28
N VAL A 131 4.45 11.18 3.72
CA VAL A 131 3.64 10.08 4.25
C VAL A 131 3.35 10.28 5.74
N ARG A 132 4.24 10.92 6.51
CA ARG A 132 4.10 11.04 7.98
C ARG A 132 3.22 12.19 8.43
N ASP A 133 3.32 13.33 7.77
CA ASP A 133 2.80 14.61 8.29
C ASP A 133 1.26 14.61 8.45
N GLY A 134 0.78 14.57 9.69
CA GLY A 134 -0.65 14.55 9.98
C GLY A 134 -1.35 13.23 9.64
N CYS A 135 -0.60 12.14 9.44
CA CYS A 135 -1.14 10.78 9.29
C CYS A 135 -1.33 10.09 10.65
N GLN A 136 -2.39 9.30 10.74
CA GLN A 136 -2.51 8.26 11.75
C GLN A 136 -1.72 7.02 11.28
N TYR A 137 -1.15 6.28 12.22
CA TYR A 137 -0.41 5.06 11.94
C TYR A 137 -0.63 4.02 13.03
N LEU A 138 -0.46 2.75 12.67
CA LEU A 138 -0.41 1.64 13.60
C LEU A 138 1.04 1.20 13.78
N ASP A 139 1.50 1.08 15.02
CA ASP A 139 2.83 0.56 15.33
C ASP A 139 2.75 -0.75 16.09
N TYR A 140 3.14 -1.82 15.39
CA TYR A 140 3.28 -3.16 15.92
C TYR A 140 4.72 -3.67 15.81
N SER A 141 5.69 -2.77 15.64
CA SER A 141 7.11 -3.12 15.48
C SER A 141 7.63 -4.00 16.62
N ARG A 142 7.15 -3.76 17.85
CA ARG A 142 7.47 -4.54 19.05
C ARG A 142 6.75 -5.89 19.07
N GLN A 143 5.43 -5.91 18.89
CA GLN A 143 4.63 -7.12 18.96
C GLN A 143 5.03 -8.10 17.86
N ALA A 144 5.30 -7.59 16.66
CA ALA A 144 5.69 -8.40 15.54
C ALA A 144 7.04 -9.08 15.73
N THR A 145 7.85 -8.79 16.77
CA THR A 145 9.08 -9.57 17.09
C THR A 145 8.76 -10.93 17.68
N ASN A 146 7.54 -11.15 18.18
CA ASN A 146 7.04 -12.46 18.57
C ASN A 146 6.68 -13.30 17.31
N PRO A 147 7.24 -14.52 17.13
CA PRO A 147 6.91 -15.39 15.99
C PRO A 147 5.45 -15.84 15.95
N HIS A 148 4.77 -15.84 17.11
CA HIS A 148 3.36 -16.19 17.26
C HIS A 148 2.44 -14.98 17.25
N PHE A 149 2.96 -13.78 16.96
CA PHE A 149 2.12 -12.59 16.90
C PHE A 149 1.07 -12.74 15.79
N ASN A 150 -0.18 -12.62 16.21
CA ASN A 150 -1.32 -12.54 15.32
C ASN A 150 -2.06 -11.23 15.60
N ILE A 151 -2.29 -10.47 14.55
CA ILE A 151 -2.80 -9.11 14.62
C ILE A 151 -4.30 -9.18 14.95
N GLY A 152 -4.71 -8.54 16.05
CA GLY A 152 -6.11 -8.50 16.48
C GLY A 152 -6.54 -9.62 17.43
N GLU A 153 -5.62 -10.50 17.86
CA GLU A 153 -5.94 -11.52 18.87
C GLU A 153 -6.06 -10.94 20.29
N ASP A 154 -5.23 -9.95 20.63
CA ASP A 154 -5.32 -9.27 21.91
C ASP A 154 -6.23 -8.03 21.85
N GLU A 155 -6.77 -7.65 23.01
CA GLU A 155 -7.73 -6.55 23.13
C GLU A 155 -7.18 -5.22 22.61
N GLU A 156 -5.89 -4.93 22.85
CA GLU A 156 -5.28 -3.66 22.45
C GLU A 156 -5.13 -3.57 20.92
N THR A 157 -4.60 -4.62 20.28
CA THR A 157 -4.45 -4.63 18.82
C THR A 157 -5.80 -4.70 18.11
N SER A 158 -6.76 -5.43 18.67
CA SER A 158 -8.14 -5.51 18.15
C SER A 158 -8.85 -4.15 18.20
N ALA A 159 -8.75 -3.41 19.31
CA ALA A 159 -9.34 -2.08 19.43
C ALA A 159 -8.77 -1.08 18.40
N LYS A 160 -7.45 -1.11 18.18
CA LYS A 160 -6.80 -0.25 17.17
C LYS A 160 -7.23 -0.61 15.73
N LEU A 161 -7.38 -1.89 15.42
CA LEU A 161 -7.89 -2.33 14.12
C LEU A 161 -9.34 -1.92 13.91
N PHE A 162 -10.16 -1.99 14.96
CA PHE A 162 -11.53 -1.49 14.94
C PHE A 162 -11.59 0.01 14.62
N GLU A 163 -10.72 0.83 15.22
CA GLU A 163 -10.63 2.26 14.91
C GLU A 163 -10.25 2.51 13.44
N ILE A 164 -9.25 1.79 12.93
CA ILE A 164 -8.85 1.89 11.52
C ILE A 164 -9.97 1.43 10.59
N ALA A 165 -10.66 0.33 10.88
CA ALA A 165 -11.76 -0.15 10.04
C ALA A 165 -12.92 0.86 9.98
N ASN A 166 -13.26 1.49 11.11
CA ASN A 166 -14.22 2.58 11.15
C ASN A 166 -13.75 3.80 10.35
N TYR A 167 -12.46 4.13 10.45
CA TYR A 167 -11.87 5.20 9.66
C TYR A 167 -11.96 4.92 8.15
N ILE A 168 -11.58 3.71 7.72
CA ILE A 168 -11.70 3.26 6.32
C ILE A 168 -13.15 3.35 5.85
N LYS A 169 -14.10 2.84 6.64
CA LYS A 169 -15.53 2.93 6.33
C LYS A 169 -15.96 4.40 6.14
N SER A 170 -15.51 5.30 7.02
CA SER A 170 -15.84 6.73 6.90
C SER A 170 -15.31 7.34 5.61
N LEU A 171 -14.13 6.93 5.13
CA LEU A 171 -13.57 7.36 3.85
C LEU A 171 -14.35 6.79 2.67
N CYS A 172 -14.77 5.52 2.74
CA CYS A 172 -15.66 4.93 1.74
C CYS A 172 -16.96 5.73 1.63
N ASP A 173 -17.64 5.97 2.77
CA ASP A 173 -18.91 6.70 2.80
C ASP A 173 -18.76 8.12 2.22
N LYS A 174 -17.67 8.83 2.55
CA LYS A 174 -17.34 10.15 2.00
C LYS A 174 -17.16 10.11 0.48
N LEU A 175 -16.36 9.17 -0.02
CA LEU A 175 -16.09 9.06 -1.46
C LEU A 175 -17.32 8.63 -2.25
N GLN A 176 -18.16 7.76 -1.69
CA GLN A 176 -19.43 7.37 -2.32
C GLN A 176 -20.40 8.55 -2.45
N ARG A 177 -20.52 9.39 -1.41
CA ARG A 177 -21.42 10.57 -1.44
C ARG A 177 -21.06 11.57 -2.53
N VAL A 178 -19.77 11.73 -2.81
CA VAL A 178 -19.29 12.68 -3.84
C VAL A 178 -19.42 12.09 -5.25
N GLY A 179 -19.67 10.79 -5.36
CA GLY A 179 -20.06 10.13 -6.61
C GLY A 179 -18.88 9.76 -7.51
N ALA A 180 -19.22 9.14 -8.65
CA ALA A 180 -18.28 8.52 -9.58
C ALA A 180 -17.24 9.48 -10.18
N ASP A 181 -17.39 10.81 -10.06
CA ASP A 181 -16.49 11.78 -10.69
C ASP A 181 -15.07 11.84 -10.05
N VAL A 182 -14.95 11.29 -8.83
CA VAL A 182 -13.66 11.16 -8.13
C VAL A 182 -12.89 9.92 -8.59
N VAL A 183 -13.60 8.84 -8.94
CA VAL A 183 -13.04 7.51 -9.25
C VAL A 183 -13.15 7.16 -10.76
N GLY A 184 -14.01 7.84 -11.51
CA GLY A 184 -14.37 7.53 -12.89
C GLY A 184 -13.28 7.75 -13.93
N THR A 185 -12.13 8.27 -13.51
CA THR A 185 -10.93 8.47 -14.34
C THR A 185 -9.80 7.50 -13.98
N CYS A 186 -10.06 6.51 -13.12
CA CYS A 186 -9.03 5.57 -12.67
C CYS A 186 -8.63 4.54 -13.71
N LYS A 187 -9.46 4.29 -14.73
CA LYS A 187 -9.13 3.40 -15.86
C LYS A 187 -7.97 3.93 -16.70
N ASP A 188 -7.84 5.26 -16.77
CA ASP A 188 -6.80 5.95 -17.53
C ASP A 188 -5.62 6.38 -16.64
N TYR A 189 -5.64 6.00 -15.35
CA TYR A 189 -4.58 6.36 -14.42
C TYR A 189 -3.43 5.37 -14.53
N GLY A 190 -2.27 5.84 -15.00
CA GLY A 190 -1.01 5.13 -14.95
C GLY A 190 -0.10 5.70 -13.86
N PHE A 191 0.97 4.96 -13.51
CA PHE A 191 2.01 5.51 -12.65
C PHE A 191 2.58 6.80 -13.25
N PRO A 192 2.96 7.78 -12.40
CA PRO A 192 3.71 8.93 -12.88
C PRO A 192 4.95 8.44 -13.63
N ALA A 193 5.22 9.06 -14.78
CA ALA A 193 6.35 8.69 -15.61
C ALA A 193 7.63 8.70 -14.75
N ARG A 194 8.31 7.55 -14.65
CA ARG A 194 9.61 7.49 -13.99
C ARG A 194 10.46 8.63 -14.54
N MET A 195 11.09 9.42 -13.66
CA MET A 195 12.39 9.96 -14.06
C MET A 195 13.20 8.72 -14.43
N GLN A 196 13.44 8.52 -15.72
CA GLN A 196 14.22 7.40 -16.21
C GLN A 196 15.57 7.50 -15.51
N VAL A 197 15.77 6.69 -14.48
CA VAL A 197 17.10 6.35 -14.04
C VAL A 197 17.64 5.56 -15.22
N THR A 198 18.44 6.23 -16.04
CA THR A 198 19.32 5.58 -17.00
C THR A 198 20.05 4.51 -16.20
N GLN A 199 19.69 3.25 -16.43
CA GLN A 199 20.57 2.16 -16.02
C GLN A 199 21.91 2.49 -16.70
N PRO A 200 23.01 2.66 -15.95
CA PRO A 200 24.30 2.73 -16.60
C PRO A 200 24.42 1.45 -17.41
N GLU A 201 24.61 1.62 -18.71
CA GLU A 201 24.87 0.55 -19.66
C GLU A 201 25.88 -0.40 -19.02
N MET A 202 25.44 -1.62 -18.69
CA MET A 202 26.32 -2.59 -18.06
C MET A 202 27.52 -2.77 -18.97
N ALA A 203 28.70 -2.31 -18.53
CA ALA A 203 29.93 -2.56 -19.22
C ALA A 203 30.05 -4.09 -19.44
N PRO A 204 30.41 -4.54 -20.65
CA PRO A 204 30.55 -5.96 -20.91
C PRO A 204 31.51 -6.58 -19.89
N PRO A 205 31.23 -7.80 -19.40
CA PRO A 205 32.11 -8.46 -18.46
C PRO A 205 33.53 -8.54 -19.04
N PRO A 206 34.57 -8.33 -18.21
CA PRO A 206 35.95 -8.45 -18.68
C PRO A 206 36.16 -9.84 -19.29
N PRO A 207 36.90 -9.95 -20.42
CA PRO A 207 37.18 -11.23 -21.03
C PRO A 207 37.86 -12.16 -20.02
N PRO A 208 37.52 -13.46 -20.02
CA PRO A 208 38.15 -14.41 -19.10
C PRO A 208 39.67 -14.40 -19.30
N PRO A 209 40.47 -14.56 -18.22
CA PRO A 209 41.92 -14.62 -18.35
C PRO A 209 42.30 -15.78 -19.27
N PHE A 210 43.17 -15.48 -20.25
CA PHE A 210 43.72 -16.49 -21.14
C PHE A 210 44.39 -17.61 -20.31
N PRO A 211 44.12 -18.90 -20.60
CA PRO A 211 44.90 -19.99 -20.03
C PRO A 211 46.36 -19.78 -20.41
N GLY A 212 47.22 -19.71 -19.40
CA GLY A 212 48.65 -19.46 -19.56
C GLY A 212 49.33 -20.44 -20.51
N GLN A 213 50.36 -19.92 -21.19
CA GLN A 213 51.42 -20.70 -21.83
C GLN A 213 52.35 -21.30 -20.77
#